data_AF-A0A661IB63-F1
#
_entry.id   AF-A0A661IB63-F1
#
_cell.length_a   1.000
_cell.length_b   1.000
_cell.length_c   1.000
_cell.angle_alpha   90.00
_cell.angle_beta   90.00
_cell.angle_gamma   90.00
#
_symmetry.space_group_name_H-M   'P 1'
#
loop_
_entity.id
_entity.type
_entity.pdbx_description
1 polymer ?
#
loop_
_entity_poly.entity_id
_entity_poly.type
_entity_poly.pdbx_seq_one_letter_code
_entity_poly.pdbx_strand_id
1 'polypeptide(L)'
;MLNQGKIEAITTSLLTALKLKDESTYRHSKKVMFYSLMIGKEMGLGQRDLEVLKWAALLHDIGKLLLPDELLTYQGKLHGKALALMKSHQTLGVKILQQIDDVQELLPVIEHHHEWYNGKGYPEGIAGEDIPLLARVLAVADAYEAMTRVRDYNTPFSHLQACSELRRKAGIQFDPDVVDAFLKGAEEGRPLVSILVVENDVKHLMLLLRFVTEMGFAKFGRVSKPDVATRIVQSNGYDLVLSDFSSPWGNGFEVVRLVKREAPDVKVAIMYPSKDKRVREIAKEMGIYACLEKPVERREIFEIADKIAVEKINY
;
A
#
# COMPACT_ATOMS: atom_id res chain seq x y z
N MET A 1 -10.55 -6.87 27.79
CA MET A 1 -10.63 -7.05 26.32
C MET A 1 -10.70 -5.66 25.71
N LEU A 2 -10.01 -5.43 24.59
CA LEU A 2 -10.05 -4.15 23.87
C LEU A 2 -11.51 -3.80 23.52
N ASN A 3 -11.95 -2.57 23.79
CA ASN A 3 -13.27 -2.11 23.38
C ASN A 3 -13.23 -1.73 21.90
N GLN A 4 -13.32 -2.73 21.02
CA GLN A 4 -13.10 -2.56 19.58
C GLN A 4 -13.95 -1.45 18.96
N GLY A 5 -15.24 -1.35 19.33
CA GLY A 5 -16.12 -0.31 18.79
C GLY A 5 -15.69 1.11 19.16
N LYS A 6 -15.16 1.31 20.38
CA LYS A 6 -14.60 2.62 20.77
C LYS A 6 -13.29 2.92 20.05
N ILE A 7 -12.38 1.94 19.98
CA ILE A 7 -11.08 2.12 19.30
C ILE A 7 -11.29 2.41 17.83
N GLU A 8 -12.23 1.74 17.18
CA GLU A 8 -12.60 1.99 15.79
C GLU A 8 -13.12 3.42 15.60
N ALA A 9 -14.01 3.90 16.47
CA ALA A 9 -14.54 5.26 16.41
C ALA A 9 -13.44 6.33 16.62
N ILE A 10 -12.54 6.11 17.58
CA ILE A 10 -11.38 6.98 17.84
C ILE A 10 -10.46 6.98 16.63
N THR A 11 -10.09 5.80 16.14
CA THR A 11 -9.19 5.62 15.00
C THR A 11 -9.76 6.28 13.75
N THR A 12 -11.05 6.08 13.49
CA THR A 12 -11.74 6.68 12.33
C THR A 12 -11.72 8.20 12.40
N SER A 13 -11.99 8.79 13.57
CA SER A 13 -11.97 10.25 13.75
C SER A 13 -10.58 10.83 13.52
N LEU A 14 -9.56 10.23 14.14
CA LEU A 14 -8.17 10.67 14.03
C LEU A 14 -7.61 10.49 12.62
N LEU A 15 -7.86 9.34 11.97
CA LEU A 15 -7.47 9.12 10.58
C LEU A 15 -8.19 10.04 9.61
N THR A 16 -9.44 10.43 9.90
CA THR A 16 -10.15 11.41 9.08
C THR A 16 -9.47 12.77 9.17
N ALA A 17 -9.09 13.22 10.37
CA ALA A 17 -8.32 14.44 10.55
C ALA A 17 -6.96 14.37 9.83
N LEU A 18 -6.26 13.23 9.94
CA LEU A 18 -4.99 13.01 9.26
C LEU A 18 -5.16 13.04 7.75
N LYS A 19 -6.22 12.42 7.21
CA LYS A 19 -6.52 12.45 5.77
C LYS A 19 -6.75 13.86 5.25
N LEU A 20 -7.42 14.71 6.02
CA LEU A 20 -7.68 16.11 5.64
C LEU A 20 -6.39 16.94 5.61
N LYS A 21 -5.44 16.66 6.51
CA LYS A 21 -4.14 17.36 6.58
C LYS A 21 -3.13 16.81 5.58
N ASP A 22 -3.00 15.49 5.53
CA ASP A 22 -2.05 14.75 4.71
C ASP A 22 -2.67 13.40 4.28
N GLU A 23 -3.43 13.45 3.18
CA GLU A 23 -4.06 12.27 2.57
C GLU A 23 -3.02 11.19 2.25
N SER A 24 -1.80 11.61 1.94
CA SER A 24 -0.69 10.75 1.57
C SER A 24 -0.27 9.86 2.74
N THR A 25 -0.18 10.41 3.95
CA THR A 25 0.10 9.65 5.18
C THR A 25 -1.09 8.76 5.56
N TYR A 26 -2.33 9.23 5.39
CA TYR A 26 -3.51 8.37 5.60
C TYR A 26 -3.48 7.09 4.74
N ARG A 27 -3.18 7.21 3.44
CA ARG A 27 -3.07 6.06 2.53
C ARG A 27 -1.94 5.13 2.94
N HIS A 28 -0.83 5.70 3.38
CA HIS A 28 0.33 4.98 3.90
C HIS A 28 -0.07 4.14 5.14
N SER A 29 -0.69 4.73 6.17
CA SER A 29 -1.07 4.00 7.39
C SER A 29 -1.98 2.80 7.13
N LYS A 30 -2.90 2.90 6.16
CA LYS A 30 -3.73 1.75 5.75
C LYS A 30 -2.90 0.59 5.17
N LYS A 31 -1.94 0.90 4.30
CA LYS A 31 -1.06 -0.11 3.70
C LYS A 31 -0.10 -0.72 4.72
N VAL A 32 0.43 0.09 5.62
CA VAL A 32 1.26 -0.39 6.74
C VAL A 32 0.47 -1.35 7.62
N MET A 33 -0.80 -1.07 7.92
CA MET A 33 -1.67 -1.98 8.65
C MET A 33 -1.90 -3.30 7.91
N PHE A 34 -2.10 -3.27 6.58
CA PHE A 34 -2.19 -4.50 5.79
C PHE A 34 -0.92 -5.35 5.89
N TYR A 35 0.26 -4.76 5.66
CA TYR A 35 1.53 -5.50 5.72
C TYR A 35 1.85 -5.98 7.13
N SER A 36 1.55 -5.19 8.15
CA SER A 36 1.73 -5.58 9.56
C SER A 36 0.90 -6.82 9.90
N LEU A 37 -0.38 -6.84 9.51
CA LEU A 37 -1.25 -8.01 9.71
C LEU A 37 -0.80 -9.23 8.90
N MET A 38 -0.27 -9.04 7.70
CA MET A 38 0.32 -10.12 6.91
C MET A 38 1.50 -10.75 7.65
N ILE A 39 2.45 -9.93 8.10
CA ILE A 39 3.64 -10.39 8.86
C ILE A 39 3.19 -11.09 10.15
N GLY A 40 2.32 -10.46 10.93
CA GLY A 40 1.86 -11.03 12.19
C GLY A 40 1.18 -12.39 12.03
N LYS A 41 0.39 -12.59 10.96
CA LYS A 41 -0.21 -13.90 10.65
C LYS A 41 0.85 -14.93 10.28
N GLU A 42 1.86 -14.54 9.51
CA GLU A 42 2.96 -15.43 9.12
C GLU A 42 3.79 -15.86 10.34
N MET A 43 3.97 -14.96 11.31
CA MET A 43 4.62 -15.24 12.59
C MET A 43 3.73 -16.03 13.57
N GLY A 44 2.48 -16.32 13.22
CA GLY A 44 1.55 -17.05 14.08
C GLY A 44 1.06 -16.25 15.30
N LEU A 45 1.05 -14.92 15.23
CA LEU A 45 0.56 -14.07 16.32
C LEU A 45 -0.92 -14.34 16.63
N GLY A 46 -1.24 -14.30 17.92
CA GLY A 46 -2.61 -14.49 18.39
C GLY A 46 -3.55 -13.35 17.97
N GLN A 47 -4.85 -13.60 18.00
CA GLN A 47 -5.88 -12.64 17.61
C GLN A 47 -5.76 -11.29 18.34
N ARG A 48 -5.40 -11.30 19.64
CA ARG A 48 -5.20 -10.08 20.42
C ARG A 48 -4.06 -9.22 19.89
N ASP A 49 -2.91 -9.82 19.60
CA ASP A 49 -1.74 -9.11 19.09
C ASP A 49 -1.99 -8.55 17.69
N LEU A 50 -2.71 -9.31 16.85
CA LEU A 50 -3.17 -8.83 15.54
C LEU A 50 -4.09 -7.60 15.67
N GLU A 51 -4.95 -7.55 16.69
CA GLU A 51 -5.81 -6.39 16.94
C GLU A 51 -5.01 -5.17 17.41
N VAL A 52 -4.07 -5.35 18.34
CA VAL A 52 -3.16 -4.27 18.77
C VAL A 52 -2.36 -3.76 17.57
N LEU A 53 -1.79 -4.67 16.79
CA LEU A 53 -0.99 -4.33 15.62
C LEU A 53 -1.80 -3.60 14.54
N LYS A 54 -3.05 -4.02 14.29
CA LYS A 54 -3.97 -3.35 13.37
C LYS A 54 -4.17 -1.88 13.75
N TRP A 55 -4.55 -1.62 15.00
CA TRP A 55 -4.86 -0.26 15.45
C TRP A 55 -3.60 0.59 15.61
N ALA A 56 -2.50 0.02 16.11
CA ALA A 56 -1.22 0.70 16.20
C ALA A 56 -0.69 1.09 14.81
N ALA A 57 -0.76 0.20 13.82
CA ALA A 57 -0.32 0.50 12.47
C ALA A 57 -1.13 1.62 11.80
N LEU A 58 -2.42 1.73 12.11
CA LEU A 58 -3.26 2.84 11.64
C LEU A 58 -2.90 4.17 12.32
N LEU A 59 -2.52 4.12 13.59
CA LEU A 59 -2.31 5.33 14.41
C LEU A 59 -0.83 5.74 14.58
N HIS A 60 0.13 4.94 14.07
CA HIS A 60 1.56 5.14 14.33
C HIS A 60 2.06 6.54 13.97
N ASP A 61 1.48 7.11 12.91
CA ASP A 61 1.86 8.38 12.34
C ASP A 61 0.98 9.56 12.79
N ILE A 62 0.06 9.35 13.75
CA ILE A 62 -0.94 10.36 14.09
C ILE A 62 -0.35 11.65 14.68
N GLY A 63 0.86 11.58 15.25
CA GLY A 63 1.57 12.76 15.71
C GLY A 63 1.98 13.72 14.60
N LYS A 64 1.94 13.30 13.33
CA LYS A 64 2.10 14.20 12.17
C LYS A 64 1.02 15.29 12.11
N LEU A 65 -0.13 15.09 12.77
CA LEU A 65 -1.14 16.14 12.94
C LEU A 65 -0.57 17.42 13.59
N LEU A 66 0.42 17.27 14.46
CA LEU A 66 1.02 18.38 15.21
C LEU A 66 2.25 18.98 14.49
N LEU A 67 2.60 18.49 13.30
CA LEU A 67 3.71 19.01 12.51
C LEU A 67 3.26 20.12 11.54
N PRO A 68 4.14 21.09 11.21
CA PRO A 68 3.86 22.11 10.20
C PRO A 68 3.63 21.51 8.81
N ASP A 69 2.75 22.10 8.01
CA ASP A 69 2.41 21.61 6.66
C ASP A 69 3.62 21.68 5.72
N GLU A 70 4.46 22.71 5.87
CA GLU A 70 5.69 22.88 5.09
C GLU A 70 6.68 21.75 5.36
N LEU A 71 6.66 21.17 6.56
CA LEU A 71 7.52 20.03 6.91
C LEU A 71 7.01 18.73 6.28
N LEU A 72 5.69 18.52 6.27
CA LEU A 72 5.06 17.32 5.69
C LEU A 72 5.15 17.30 4.16
N THR A 73 5.07 18.48 3.54
CA THR A 73 5.14 18.64 2.07
C THR A 73 6.57 18.77 1.54
N TYR A 74 7.58 18.80 2.41
CA TYR A 74 8.98 18.95 2.00
C TYR A 74 9.50 17.72 1.25
N GLN A 75 10.05 17.95 0.05
CA GLN A 75 10.53 16.89 -0.85
C GLN A 75 12.04 16.64 -0.78
N GLY A 76 12.78 17.47 -0.03
CA GLY A 76 14.23 17.34 0.12
C GLY A 76 14.67 16.48 1.31
N LYS A 77 15.98 16.35 1.49
CA LYS A 77 16.54 15.72 2.69
C LYS A 77 16.39 16.67 3.90
N LEU A 78 15.75 16.18 4.95
CA LEU A 78 15.64 16.90 6.22
C LEU A 78 16.96 16.82 6.99
N HIS A 79 17.35 17.94 7.60
CA HIS A 79 18.56 18.03 8.43
C HIS A 79 18.28 18.82 9.72
N GLY A 80 19.14 18.65 10.72
CA GLY A 80 19.12 19.44 11.96
C GLY A 80 17.74 19.45 12.64
N LYS A 81 17.21 20.65 12.90
CA LYS A 81 15.93 20.86 13.59
C LYS A 81 14.73 20.26 12.85
N ALA A 82 14.70 20.35 11.52
CA ALA A 82 13.60 19.82 10.73
C ALA A 82 13.52 18.29 10.81
N LEU A 83 14.68 17.62 10.79
CA LEU A 83 14.74 16.17 10.99
C LEU A 83 14.32 15.79 12.42
N ALA A 84 14.82 16.50 13.44
CA ALA A 84 14.42 16.25 14.83
C ALA A 84 12.91 16.44 15.05
N LEU A 85 12.33 17.46 14.41
CA LEU A 85 10.88 17.72 14.46
C LEU A 85 10.08 16.65 13.70
N MET A 86 10.56 16.15 12.56
CA MET A 86 9.93 15.01 11.89
C MET A 86 9.97 13.76 12.77
N LYS A 87 11.10 13.46 13.41
CA LYS A 87 11.25 12.30 14.30
C LYS A 87 10.34 12.35 15.53
N SER A 88 9.93 13.53 15.98
CA SER A 88 9.10 13.67 17.18
C SER A 88 7.65 13.21 16.97
N HIS A 89 7.22 12.89 15.74
CA HIS A 89 5.85 12.45 15.47
C HIS A 89 5.44 11.22 16.31
N GLN A 90 6.33 10.28 16.59
CA GLN A 90 6.00 9.11 17.39
C GLN A 90 5.65 9.49 18.85
N THR A 91 6.47 10.32 19.49
CA THR A 91 6.23 10.81 20.85
C THR A 91 5.04 11.75 20.91
N LEU A 92 4.82 12.57 19.88
CA LEU A 92 3.63 13.40 19.75
C LEU A 92 2.36 12.56 19.56
N GLY A 93 2.44 11.46 18.81
CA GLY A 93 1.36 10.49 18.65
C GLY A 93 0.99 9.84 19.97
N VAL A 94 1.99 9.38 20.74
CA VAL A 94 1.78 8.88 22.10
C VAL A 94 1.12 9.95 22.98
N LYS A 95 1.56 11.22 22.91
CA LYS A 95 0.94 12.31 23.69
C LYS A 95 -0.54 12.55 23.36
N ILE A 96 -0.95 12.37 22.10
CA ILE A 96 -2.35 12.46 21.68
C ILE A 96 -3.15 11.29 22.29
N LEU A 97 -2.60 10.09 22.24
CA LEU A 97 -3.32 8.86 22.56
C LEU A 97 -3.30 8.47 24.05
N GLN A 98 -2.28 8.88 24.80
CA GLN A 98 -2.07 8.49 26.21
C GLN A 98 -3.20 8.91 27.15
N GLN A 99 -4.04 9.86 26.76
CA GLN A 99 -5.20 10.30 27.56
C GLN A 99 -6.45 9.44 27.32
N ILE A 100 -6.36 8.43 26.46
CA ILE A 100 -7.49 7.58 26.09
C ILE A 100 -7.23 6.16 26.61
N ASP A 101 -8.00 5.73 27.60
CA ASP A 101 -7.80 4.43 28.27
C ASP A 101 -7.91 3.24 27.31
N ASP A 102 -8.79 3.33 26.31
CA ASP A 102 -9.09 2.23 25.38
C ASP A 102 -7.92 1.92 24.41
N VAL A 103 -6.90 2.78 24.29
CA VAL A 103 -5.77 2.62 23.33
C VAL A 103 -4.40 2.49 23.99
N GLN A 104 -4.34 2.32 25.32
CA GLN A 104 -3.06 2.27 26.05
C GLN A 104 -2.14 1.13 25.57
N GLU A 105 -2.71 -0.01 25.18
CA GLU A 105 -1.95 -1.16 24.65
C GLU A 105 -1.26 -0.86 23.31
N LEU A 106 -1.67 0.19 22.60
CA LEU A 106 -1.08 0.58 21.31
C LEU A 106 0.20 1.41 21.50
N LEU A 107 0.35 2.10 22.63
CA LEU A 107 1.37 3.12 22.82
C LEU A 107 2.79 2.60 22.66
N PRO A 108 3.20 1.44 23.26
CA PRO A 108 4.56 0.93 23.07
C PRO A 108 4.86 0.58 21.61
N VAL A 109 3.84 0.13 20.86
CA VAL A 109 4.00 -0.19 19.44
C VAL A 109 4.25 1.08 18.64
N ILE A 110 3.50 2.14 18.92
CA ILE A 110 3.60 3.44 18.27
C ILE A 110 4.89 4.18 18.69
N GLU A 111 5.31 4.10 19.94
CA GLU A 111 6.48 4.83 20.42
C GLU A 111 7.78 4.31 19.82
N HIS A 112 7.90 2.99 19.70
CA HIS A 112 9.15 2.32 19.38
C HIS A 112 9.27 1.82 17.93
N HIS A 113 8.33 2.15 17.03
CA HIS A 113 8.38 1.67 15.64
C HIS A 113 9.56 2.22 14.81
N HIS A 114 10.24 3.27 15.29
CA HIS A 114 11.51 3.74 14.71
C HIS A 114 12.75 3.29 15.49
N GLU A 115 12.59 2.42 16.50
CA GLU A 115 13.73 1.74 17.09
C GLU A 115 14.37 0.79 16.09
N TRP A 116 15.69 0.72 16.12
CA TRP A 116 16.44 -0.16 15.24
C TRP A 116 16.91 -1.35 16.04
N TYR A 117 16.86 -2.53 15.43
CA TYR A 117 17.26 -3.77 16.09
C TYR A 117 18.67 -3.73 16.69
N ASN A 118 19.57 -2.89 16.15
CA ASN A 118 20.92 -2.68 16.68
C ASN A 118 21.08 -1.53 17.71
N GLY A 119 19.99 -0.93 18.19
CA GLY A 119 20.01 0.16 19.18
C GLY A 119 20.34 1.55 18.62
N LYS A 120 20.46 1.73 17.30
CA LYS A 120 20.74 3.04 16.68
C LYS A 120 19.48 3.82 16.29
N GLY A 121 18.31 3.32 16.68
CA GLY A 121 17.02 3.93 16.42
C GLY A 121 16.70 5.06 17.39
N TYR A 122 15.41 5.39 17.48
CA TYR A 122 14.90 6.41 18.40
C TYR A 122 13.47 6.03 18.82
N PRO A 123 12.99 6.45 20.01
CA PRO A 123 13.48 7.57 20.80
C PRO A 123 14.51 7.22 21.89
N GLU A 124 14.57 5.97 22.32
CA GLU A 124 15.34 5.51 23.48
C GLU A 124 16.65 4.83 23.08
N GLY A 125 16.74 4.28 21.87
CA GLY A 125 17.91 3.54 21.40
C GLY A 125 18.01 2.14 22.02
N ILE A 126 16.87 1.56 22.37
CA ILE A 126 16.77 0.16 22.82
C ILE A 126 17.03 -0.80 21.65
N ALA A 127 17.52 -2.01 21.94
CA ALA A 127 18.04 -2.94 20.94
C ALA A 127 17.44 -4.35 21.05
N GLY A 128 17.49 -5.08 19.95
CA GLY A 128 17.10 -6.48 19.89
C GLY A 128 15.67 -6.71 20.38
N GLU A 129 15.53 -7.64 21.32
CA GLU A 129 14.24 -8.05 21.87
C GLU A 129 13.69 -7.12 22.96
N ASP A 130 14.48 -6.15 23.43
CA ASP A 130 13.97 -5.09 24.32
C ASP A 130 12.95 -4.21 23.58
N ILE A 131 13.01 -4.16 22.25
CA ILE A 131 12.00 -3.54 21.40
C ILE A 131 10.74 -4.43 21.40
N PRO A 132 9.54 -3.88 21.71
CA PRO A 132 8.30 -4.65 21.64
C PRO A 132 8.15 -5.36 20.30
N LEU A 133 7.78 -6.65 20.31
CA LEU A 133 7.67 -7.44 19.09
C LEU A 133 6.77 -6.78 18.04
N LEU A 134 5.62 -6.24 18.46
CA LEU A 134 4.70 -5.57 17.54
C LEU A 134 5.28 -4.28 16.94
N ALA A 135 6.17 -3.58 17.66
CA ALA A 135 6.90 -2.43 17.12
C ALA A 135 7.91 -2.87 16.05
N ARG A 136 8.61 -4.00 16.28
CA ARG A 136 9.52 -4.60 15.29
C ARG A 136 8.77 -5.02 14.02
N VAL A 137 7.58 -5.60 14.16
CA VAL A 137 6.68 -5.92 13.03
C VAL A 137 6.27 -4.66 12.27
N LEU A 138 5.81 -3.65 13.00
CA LEU A 138 5.38 -2.38 12.43
C LEU A 138 6.52 -1.68 11.66
N ALA A 139 7.75 -1.69 12.19
CA ALA A 139 8.92 -1.09 11.56
C ALA A 139 9.24 -1.68 10.18
N VAL A 140 9.13 -3.00 10.02
CA VAL A 140 9.33 -3.67 8.72
C VAL A 140 8.23 -3.29 7.73
N ALA A 141 6.98 -3.29 8.17
CA ALA A 141 5.83 -2.91 7.35
C ALA A 141 5.91 -1.44 6.88
N ASP A 142 6.24 -0.53 7.81
CA ASP A 142 6.43 0.90 7.54
C ASP A 142 7.54 1.13 6.51
N ALA A 143 8.72 0.53 6.73
CA ALA A 143 9.85 0.67 5.82
C ALA A 143 9.55 0.11 4.42
N TYR A 144 8.90 -1.05 4.32
CA TYR A 144 8.53 -1.63 3.03
C TYR A 144 7.56 -0.73 2.25
N GLU A 145 6.51 -0.23 2.92
CA GLU A 145 5.58 0.73 2.32
C GLU A 145 6.35 1.97 1.85
N ALA A 146 7.16 2.56 2.72
CA ALA A 146 7.87 3.79 2.44
C ALA A 146 8.83 3.67 1.24
N MET A 147 9.49 2.52 1.07
CA MET A 147 10.37 2.22 -0.07
C MET A 147 9.62 2.04 -1.38
N THR A 148 8.46 1.39 -1.33
CA THR A 148 7.70 1.02 -2.53
C THR A 148 6.72 2.10 -2.97
N ARG A 149 6.41 3.08 -2.13
CA ARG A 149 5.47 4.16 -2.41
C ARG A 149 5.98 5.17 -3.45
N VAL A 150 5.11 5.57 -4.39
CA VAL A 150 5.37 6.66 -5.35
C VAL A 150 5.30 8.02 -4.67
N ARG A 151 6.31 8.87 -4.95
CA ARG A 151 6.37 10.28 -4.57
C ARG A 151 6.87 11.09 -5.76
N ASP A 152 6.54 12.37 -5.82
CA ASP A 152 6.86 13.21 -6.99
C ASP A 152 8.36 13.35 -7.29
N TYR A 153 9.19 13.14 -6.28
CA TYR A 153 10.61 13.43 -6.30
C TYR A 153 11.50 12.17 -6.30
N ASN A 154 10.94 10.96 -6.31
CA ASN A 154 11.73 9.72 -6.35
C ASN A 154 11.11 8.64 -7.24
N THR A 155 11.97 7.75 -7.74
CA THR A 155 11.51 6.47 -8.30
C THR A 155 11.36 5.48 -7.15
N PRO A 156 10.17 4.91 -6.92
CA PRO A 156 9.97 3.91 -5.88
C PRO A 156 10.82 2.66 -6.14
N PHE A 157 11.20 1.97 -5.07
CA PHE A 157 11.80 0.66 -5.21
C PHE A 157 10.77 -0.30 -5.80
N SER A 158 11.23 -1.19 -6.69
CA SER A 158 10.47 -2.39 -7.03
C SER A 158 10.33 -3.29 -5.80
N HIS A 159 9.35 -4.18 -5.82
CA HIS A 159 9.15 -5.21 -4.81
C HIS A 159 10.45 -5.96 -4.50
N LEU A 160 11.16 -6.42 -5.54
CA LEU A 160 12.43 -7.15 -5.38
C LEU A 160 13.53 -6.28 -4.74
N GLN A 161 13.61 -4.99 -5.11
CA GLN A 161 14.56 -4.06 -4.49
C GLN A 161 14.23 -3.82 -3.01
N ALA A 162 12.96 -3.63 -2.67
CA ALA A 162 12.52 -3.45 -1.28
C ALA A 162 12.79 -4.71 -0.43
N CYS A 163 12.47 -5.90 -0.95
CA CYS A 163 12.80 -7.17 -0.28
C CYS A 163 14.31 -7.35 -0.08
N SER A 164 15.12 -7.00 -1.09
CA SER A 164 16.58 -7.04 -0.99
C SER A 164 17.10 -6.06 0.08
N GLU A 165 16.54 -4.85 0.15
CA GLU A 165 16.92 -3.86 1.16
C GLU A 165 16.53 -4.30 2.57
N LEU A 166 15.35 -4.90 2.76
CA LEU A 166 14.95 -5.50 4.04
C LEU A 166 15.96 -6.58 4.48
N ARG A 167 16.30 -7.52 3.59
CA ARG A 167 17.32 -8.56 3.86
C ARG A 167 18.66 -7.95 4.24
N ARG A 168 19.11 -6.92 3.51
CA ARG A 168 20.38 -6.22 3.77
C ARG A 168 20.41 -5.51 5.12
N LYS A 169 19.24 -5.13 5.63
CA LYS A 169 19.06 -4.38 6.88
C LYS A 169 18.61 -5.24 8.06
N ALA A 170 18.38 -6.54 7.85
CA ALA A 170 18.12 -7.51 8.92
C ALA A 170 19.29 -7.56 9.91
N GLY A 171 18.98 -7.59 11.21
CA GLY A 171 19.94 -7.52 12.31
C GLY A 171 20.55 -6.13 12.54
N ILE A 172 20.27 -5.16 11.67
CA ILE A 172 20.75 -3.77 11.79
C ILE A 172 19.56 -2.88 12.14
N GLN A 173 18.69 -2.64 11.18
CA GLN A 173 17.50 -1.81 11.37
C GLN A 173 16.32 -2.69 11.77
N PHE A 174 16.19 -3.85 11.14
CA PHE A 174 15.04 -4.73 11.30
C PHE A 174 15.40 -6.01 12.04
N ASP A 175 14.43 -6.53 12.77
CA ASP A 175 14.49 -7.88 13.30
C ASP A 175 14.56 -8.91 12.15
N PRO A 176 15.57 -9.81 12.12
CA PRO A 176 15.68 -10.86 11.11
C PRO A 176 14.44 -11.74 10.99
N ASP A 177 13.83 -12.15 12.11
CA ASP A 177 12.69 -13.07 12.09
C ASP A 177 11.44 -12.42 11.48
N VAL A 178 11.27 -11.12 11.75
CA VAL A 178 10.20 -10.31 11.15
C VAL A 178 10.43 -10.12 9.66
N VAL A 179 11.68 -9.89 9.23
CA VAL A 179 12.03 -9.79 7.80
C VAL A 179 11.74 -11.11 7.09
N ASP A 180 12.12 -12.24 7.68
CA ASP A 180 11.86 -13.57 7.09
C ASP A 180 10.36 -13.84 6.96
N ALA A 181 9.56 -13.50 7.97
CA ALA A 181 8.11 -13.58 7.92
C ALA A 181 7.51 -12.66 6.82
N PHE A 182 8.01 -11.43 6.68
CA PHE A 182 7.58 -10.55 5.59
C PHE A 182 7.85 -11.16 4.22
N LEU A 183 9.07 -11.68 4.01
CA LEU A 183 9.49 -12.25 2.73
C LEU A 183 8.66 -13.48 2.38
N LYS A 184 8.40 -14.37 3.34
CA LYS A 184 7.55 -15.53 3.13
C LYS A 184 6.11 -15.14 2.79
N GLY A 185 5.52 -14.21 3.54
CA GLY A 185 4.17 -13.69 3.25
C GLY A 185 4.07 -13.01 1.87
N ALA A 186 5.15 -12.36 1.43
CA ALA A 186 5.23 -11.77 0.10
C ALA A 186 5.39 -12.80 -1.03
N GLU A 187 6.21 -13.83 -0.82
CA GLU A 187 6.46 -14.92 -1.80
C GLU A 187 5.21 -15.80 -2.02
N GLU A 188 4.39 -16.01 -0.99
CA GLU A 188 3.11 -16.75 -1.08
C GLU A 188 2.03 -16.02 -1.92
N GLY A 189 2.37 -14.88 -2.55
CA GLY A 189 1.54 -14.29 -3.60
C GLY A 189 0.24 -13.68 -3.09
N ARG A 190 0.29 -12.97 -1.95
CA ARG A 190 -0.82 -12.14 -1.46
C ARG A 190 -0.57 -10.66 -1.83
N PRO A 191 -0.59 -10.30 -3.12
CA PRO A 191 -0.44 -8.90 -3.46
C PRO A 191 -1.65 -8.13 -2.94
N LEU A 192 -1.40 -6.91 -2.49
CA LEU A 192 -2.49 -6.03 -2.07
C LEU A 192 -3.49 -5.78 -3.22
N VAL A 193 -2.99 -5.80 -4.47
CA VAL A 193 -3.76 -5.65 -5.70
C VAL A 193 -3.38 -6.71 -6.73
N SER A 194 -4.38 -7.33 -7.35
CA SER A 194 -4.22 -8.25 -8.49
C SER A 194 -4.66 -7.56 -9.79
N ILE A 195 -3.78 -7.55 -10.81
CA ILE A 195 -4.00 -6.82 -12.07
C ILE A 195 -3.99 -7.76 -13.27
N LEU A 196 -5.11 -7.83 -14.00
CA LEU A 196 -5.17 -8.50 -15.30
C LEU A 196 -4.78 -7.53 -16.42
N VAL A 197 -3.84 -7.93 -17.28
CA VAL A 197 -3.45 -7.14 -18.47
C VAL A 197 -4.04 -7.75 -19.74
N VAL A 198 -4.89 -7.00 -20.44
CA VAL A 198 -5.51 -7.38 -21.71
C VAL A 198 -4.92 -6.52 -22.83
N GLU A 199 -3.92 -7.09 -23.51
CA GLU A 199 -3.15 -6.44 -24.57
C GLU A 199 -2.81 -7.45 -25.67
N ASN A 200 -2.84 -7.01 -26.93
CA ASN A 200 -2.68 -7.84 -28.13
C ASN A 200 -1.35 -7.62 -28.82
N ASP A 201 -0.75 -6.45 -28.63
CA ASP A 201 0.65 -6.24 -29.01
C ASP A 201 1.56 -6.95 -27.98
N VAL A 202 2.33 -7.94 -28.45
CA VAL A 202 3.18 -8.76 -27.59
C VAL A 202 4.26 -7.92 -26.90
N LYS A 203 4.80 -6.89 -27.55
CA LYS A 203 5.87 -6.06 -26.97
C LYS A 203 5.31 -5.19 -25.85
N HIS A 204 4.16 -4.58 -26.06
CA HIS A 204 3.47 -3.78 -25.04
C HIS A 204 3.01 -4.66 -23.89
N LEU A 205 2.47 -5.85 -24.16
CA LEU A 205 2.12 -6.82 -23.13
C LEU A 205 3.34 -7.15 -22.26
N MET A 206 4.50 -7.47 -22.85
CA MET A 206 5.71 -7.77 -22.07
C MET A 206 6.19 -6.57 -21.23
N LEU A 207 6.06 -5.35 -21.74
CA LEU A 207 6.37 -4.13 -21.00
C LEU A 207 5.43 -3.95 -19.78
N LEU A 208 4.12 -4.09 -19.99
CA LEU A 208 3.12 -3.98 -18.92
C LEU A 208 3.30 -5.09 -17.87
N LEU A 209 3.57 -6.32 -18.30
CA LEU A 209 3.85 -7.43 -17.40
C LEU A 209 5.10 -7.16 -16.56
N ARG A 210 6.15 -6.58 -17.16
CA ARG A 210 7.34 -6.15 -16.41
C ARG A 210 6.98 -5.12 -15.34
N PHE A 211 6.21 -4.09 -15.69
CA PHE A 211 5.78 -3.08 -14.72
C PHE A 211 5.01 -3.72 -13.55
N VAL A 212 3.97 -4.49 -13.85
CA VAL A 212 3.12 -5.12 -12.81
C VAL A 212 3.91 -6.11 -11.93
N THR A 213 4.86 -6.86 -12.51
CA THR A 213 5.73 -7.77 -11.75
C THR A 213 6.71 -7.02 -10.84
N GLU A 214 7.34 -5.94 -11.34
CA GLU A 214 8.24 -5.09 -10.54
C GLU A 214 7.51 -4.46 -9.33
N MET A 215 6.19 -4.33 -9.39
CA MET A 215 5.36 -3.75 -8.32
C MET A 215 4.98 -4.77 -7.23
N GLY A 216 5.32 -6.04 -7.40
CA GLY A 216 4.93 -7.10 -6.47
C GLY A 216 3.48 -7.56 -6.64
N PHE A 217 2.85 -7.24 -7.78
CA PHE A 217 1.54 -7.78 -8.14
C PHE A 217 1.73 -9.10 -8.89
N ALA A 218 1.11 -10.17 -8.40
CA ALA A 218 1.33 -11.52 -8.93
C ALA A 218 0.02 -12.22 -9.30
N LYS A 219 -0.66 -11.74 -10.36
CA LYS A 219 -1.60 -12.53 -11.16
C LYS A 219 -1.65 -11.92 -12.56
N PHE A 220 -1.52 -12.72 -13.60
CA PHE A 220 -1.50 -12.26 -14.99
C PHE A 220 -2.34 -13.21 -15.85
N GLY A 221 -3.02 -12.67 -16.86
CA GLY A 221 -3.78 -13.46 -17.81
C GLY A 221 -3.68 -12.86 -19.19
N ARG A 222 -3.40 -13.68 -20.20
CA ARG A 222 -3.46 -13.29 -21.61
C ARG A 222 -4.82 -13.67 -22.17
N VAL A 223 -5.56 -12.71 -22.71
CA VAL A 223 -6.86 -12.99 -23.32
C VAL A 223 -6.73 -12.90 -24.82
N SER A 224 -6.78 -14.06 -25.48
CA SER A 224 -6.68 -14.15 -26.95
C SER A 224 -8.01 -14.54 -27.62
N LYS A 225 -9.14 -14.64 -26.87
CA LYS A 225 -10.52 -14.90 -27.38
C LYS A 225 -11.60 -14.38 -26.39
N PRO A 226 -12.81 -13.99 -26.83
CA PRO A 226 -13.88 -13.44 -25.98
C PRO A 226 -14.35 -14.38 -24.86
N ASP A 227 -14.45 -15.69 -25.13
CA ASP A 227 -14.85 -16.68 -24.12
C ASP A 227 -13.84 -16.82 -22.96
N VAL A 228 -12.59 -16.42 -23.22
CA VAL A 228 -11.51 -16.42 -22.22
C VAL A 228 -11.61 -15.18 -21.32
N ALA A 229 -12.15 -14.05 -21.81
CA ALA A 229 -12.44 -12.88 -20.98
C ALA A 229 -13.49 -13.21 -19.92
N THR A 230 -14.58 -13.88 -20.31
CA THR A 230 -15.65 -14.33 -19.41
C THR A 230 -15.10 -15.26 -18.34
N ARG A 231 -14.27 -16.25 -18.73
CA ARG A 231 -13.66 -17.18 -17.78
C ARG A 231 -12.66 -16.49 -16.85
N ILE A 232 -11.82 -15.59 -17.32
CA ILE A 232 -10.78 -14.94 -16.51
C ILE A 232 -11.39 -13.98 -15.48
N VAL A 233 -12.44 -13.26 -15.87
CA VAL A 233 -13.16 -12.35 -14.98
C VAL A 233 -13.92 -13.12 -13.89
N GLN A 234 -14.57 -14.24 -14.24
CA GLN A 234 -15.33 -15.05 -13.29
C GLN A 234 -14.48 -15.91 -12.33
N SER A 235 -13.23 -16.24 -12.70
CA SER A 235 -12.49 -17.34 -12.02
C SER A 235 -11.45 -16.92 -10.97
N ASN A 236 -11.01 -15.67 -10.90
CA ASN A 236 -9.68 -15.41 -10.31
C ASN A 236 -9.52 -14.21 -9.34
N GLY A 237 -10.59 -13.47 -9.03
CA GLY A 237 -10.54 -12.41 -8.02
C GLY A 237 -9.50 -11.32 -8.33
N TYR A 238 -9.58 -10.73 -9.53
CA TYR A 238 -8.76 -9.57 -9.90
C TYR A 238 -9.38 -8.28 -9.37
N ASP A 239 -8.55 -7.28 -9.09
CA ASP A 239 -9.01 -5.97 -8.63
C ASP A 239 -9.06 -4.94 -9.76
N LEU A 240 -8.19 -5.12 -10.76
CA LEU A 240 -8.05 -4.23 -11.90
C LEU A 240 -7.86 -5.02 -13.21
N VAL A 241 -8.53 -4.59 -14.27
CA VAL A 241 -8.26 -4.97 -15.65
C VAL A 241 -7.67 -3.78 -16.39
N LEU A 242 -6.44 -3.90 -16.89
CA LEU A 242 -5.82 -2.97 -17.82
C LEU A 242 -6.15 -3.43 -19.24
N SER A 243 -7.04 -2.74 -19.94
CA SER A 243 -7.49 -3.13 -21.28
C SER A 243 -6.99 -2.17 -22.34
N ASP A 244 -6.43 -2.71 -23.42
CA ASP A 244 -6.16 -1.91 -24.61
C ASP A 244 -7.46 -1.46 -25.31
N PHE A 245 -7.46 -0.23 -25.83
CA PHE A 245 -8.55 0.32 -26.63
C PHE A 245 -8.63 -0.30 -28.03
N SER A 246 -7.48 -0.60 -28.63
CA SER A 246 -7.36 -1.22 -29.95
C SER A 246 -7.30 -2.75 -29.82
N SER A 247 -8.39 -3.35 -29.36
CA SER A 247 -8.50 -4.81 -29.20
C SER A 247 -8.89 -5.50 -30.54
N PRO A 248 -8.49 -6.76 -30.82
CA PRO A 248 -8.77 -7.47 -32.06
C PRO A 248 -10.25 -7.91 -32.11
N TRP A 249 -10.99 -7.71 -31.02
CA TRP A 249 -12.37 -8.13 -30.84
C TRP A 249 -13.37 -6.99 -31.07
N GLY A 250 -12.91 -5.74 -31.17
CA GLY A 250 -13.76 -4.55 -31.28
C GLY A 250 -13.08 -3.33 -30.65
N ASN A 251 -13.86 -2.29 -30.30
CA ASN A 251 -13.35 -1.22 -29.45
C ASN A 251 -13.15 -1.76 -28.01
N GLY A 252 -12.16 -1.26 -27.26
CA GLY A 252 -11.89 -1.71 -25.88
C GLY A 252 -13.09 -1.60 -24.92
N PHE A 253 -14.17 -0.93 -25.33
CA PHE A 253 -15.44 -0.87 -24.63
C PHE A 253 -16.21 -2.19 -24.57
N GLU A 254 -15.98 -3.14 -25.49
CA GLU A 254 -16.61 -4.47 -25.40
C GLU A 254 -16.07 -5.28 -24.21
N VAL A 255 -14.76 -5.22 -23.97
CA VAL A 255 -14.13 -5.81 -22.78
C VAL A 255 -14.71 -5.18 -21.52
N VAL A 256 -14.89 -3.86 -21.51
CA VAL A 256 -15.48 -3.14 -20.37
C VAL A 256 -16.92 -3.59 -20.11
N ARG A 257 -17.75 -3.68 -21.15
CA ARG A 257 -19.15 -4.14 -21.02
C ARG A 257 -19.22 -5.54 -20.45
N LEU A 258 -18.33 -6.43 -20.89
CA LEU A 258 -18.25 -7.80 -20.41
C LEU A 258 -17.81 -7.85 -18.94
N VAL A 259 -16.71 -7.16 -18.58
CA VAL A 259 -16.23 -7.12 -17.18
C VAL A 259 -17.32 -6.59 -16.25
N LYS A 260 -17.98 -5.48 -16.64
CA LYS A 260 -19.05 -4.89 -15.82
C LYS A 260 -20.27 -5.79 -15.64
N ARG A 261 -20.57 -6.65 -16.62
CA ARG A 261 -21.68 -7.60 -16.53
C ARG A 261 -21.34 -8.81 -15.66
N GLU A 262 -20.12 -9.34 -15.79
CA GLU A 262 -19.73 -10.62 -15.20
C GLU A 262 -19.02 -10.49 -13.84
N ALA A 263 -18.33 -9.37 -13.59
CA ALA A 263 -17.72 -9.05 -12.30
C ALA A 263 -17.76 -7.53 -12.05
N PRO A 264 -18.92 -6.99 -11.61
CA PRO A 264 -19.14 -5.56 -11.48
C PRO A 264 -18.21 -4.86 -10.49
N ASP A 265 -17.64 -5.59 -9.52
CA ASP A 265 -16.70 -5.06 -8.53
C ASP A 265 -15.28 -4.88 -9.08
N VAL A 266 -14.96 -5.50 -10.22
CA VAL A 266 -13.63 -5.42 -10.84
C VAL A 266 -13.49 -4.09 -11.57
N LYS A 267 -12.46 -3.33 -11.21
CA LYS A 267 -12.19 -2.03 -11.84
C LYS A 267 -11.57 -2.23 -13.21
N VAL A 268 -11.85 -1.32 -14.13
CA VAL A 268 -11.29 -1.35 -15.48
C VAL A 268 -10.56 -0.04 -15.75
N ALA A 269 -9.33 -0.12 -16.25
CA ALA A 269 -8.64 1.02 -16.84
C ALA A 269 -8.40 0.75 -18.34
N ILE A 270 -8.69 1.75 -19.18
CA ILE A 270 -8.45 1.65 -20.63
C ILE A 270 -7.15 2.36 -20.99
N MET A 271 -6.34 1.72 -21.82
CA MET A 271 -5.17 2.31 -22.47
C MET A 271 -5.55 2.75 -23.88
N TYR A 272 -5.34 4.02 -24.25
CA TYR A 272 -5.83 4.56 -25.52
C TYR A 272 -4.81 5.48 -26.22
N PRO A 273 -4.88 5.62 -27.56
CA PRO A 273 -4.00 6.55 -28.30
C PRO A 273 -4.33 8.02 -28.00
N SER A 274 -3.29 8.85 -27.80
CA SER A 274 -3.38 10.28 -27.46
C SER A 274 -4.28 11.15 -28.36
N LYS A 275 -4.48 10.74 -29.61
CA LYS A 275 -5.24 11.52 -30.61
C LYS A 275 -6.77 11.40 -30.46
N ASP A 276 -7.30 10.47 -29.67
CA ASP A 276 -8.76 10.27 -29.55
C ASP A 276 -9.32 10.73 -28.19
N LYS A 277 -9.62 12.03 -28.11
CA LYS A 277 -10.18 12.66 -26.89
C LYS A 277 -11.57 12.13 -26.52
N ARG A 278 -12.31 11.51 -27.45
CA ARG A 278 -13.66 10.98 -27.20
C ARG A 278 -13.63 9.76 -26.27
N VAL A 279 -12.49 9.07 -26.19
CA VAL A 279 -12.34 7.89 -25.32
C VAL A 279 -12.61 8.25 -23.87
N ARG A 280 -12.13 9.41 -23.38
CA ARG A 280 -12.36 9.85 -21.99
C ARG A 280 -13.83 10.15 -21.72
N GLU A 281 -14.55 10.72 -22.69
CA GLU A 281 -15.97 11.06 -22.57
C GLU A 281 -16.82 9.78 -22.48
N ILE A 282 -16.64 8.86 -23.42
CA ILE A 282 -17.33 7.56 -23.42
C ILE A 282 -16.93 6.75 -22.17
N ALA A 283 -15.66 6.80 -21.75
CA ALA A 283 -15.20 6.10 -20.56
C ALA A 283 -15.90 6.59 -19.29
N LYS A 284 -16.17 7.90 -19.19
CA LYS A 284 -16.91 8.49 -18.08
C LYS A 284 -18.37 8.01 -18.07
N GLU A 285 -19.04 8.01 -19.21
CA GLU A 285 -20.43 7.51 -19.34
C GLU A 285 -20.53 6.03 -18.98
N MET A 286 -19.52 5.24 -19.36
CA MET A 286 -19.46 3.82 -19.04
C MET A 286 -19.01 3.54 -17.62
N GLY A 287 -18.61 4.54 -16.82
CA GLY A 287 -18.11 4.38 -15.46
C GLY A 287 -16.81 3.57 -15.37
N ILE A 288 -15.89 3.78 -16.30
CA ILE A 288 -14.53 3.22 -16.28
C ILE A 288 -13.70 3.88 -15.18
N TYR A 289 -12.87 3.09 -14.49
CA TYR A 289 -12.15 3.56 -13.30
C TYR A 289 -11.02 4.55 -13.66
N ALA A 290 -10.29 4.28 -14.74
CA ALA A 290 -9.21 5.15 -15.21
C ALA A 290 -8.98 5.06 -16.73
N CYS A 291 -8.36 6.09 -17.29
CA CYS A 291 -7.94 6.14 -18.69
C CYS A 291 -6.46 6.51 -18.76
N LEU A 292 -5.67 5.67 -19.41
CA LEU A 292 -4.21 5.77 -19.55
C LEU A 292 -3.87 6.11 -21.00
N GLU A 293 -3.13 7.20 -21.22
CA GLU A 293 -2.75 7.63 -22.56
C GLU A 293 -1.49 6.90 -23.01
N LYS A 294 -1.46 6.36 -24.24
CA LYS A 294 -0.25 5.71 -24.76
C LYS A 294 0.80 6.76 -25.20
N PRO A 295 2.10 6.56 -24.89
CA PRO A 295 2.67 5.40 -24.19
C PRO A 295 2.39 5.41 -22.69
N VAL A 296 1.90 4.27 -22.16
CA VAL A 296 1.54 4.15 -20.74
C VAL A 296 2.81 4.15 -19.89
N GLU A 297 2.85 5.01 -18.88
CA GLU A 297 3.96 5.08 -17.97
C GLU A 297 3.78 4.15 -16.77
N ARG A 298 4.89 3.60 -16.27
CA ARG A 298 4.90 2.76 -15.07
C ARG A 298 4.22 3.45 -13.87
N ARG A 299 4.43 4.77 -13.73
CA ARG A 299 3.90 5.57 -12.63
C ARG A 299 2.38 5.57 -12.60
N GLU A 300 1.72 5.71 -13.75
CA GLU A 300 0.26 5.79 -13.83
C GLU A 300 -0.42 4.49 -13.37
N ILE A 301 0.13 3.34 -13.77
CA ILE A 301 -0.36 2.03 -13.31
C ILE A 301 -0.21 1.90 -11.78
N PHE A 302 0.90 2.40 -11.25
CA PHE A 302 1.16 2.35 -9.81
C PHE A 302 0.21 3.22 -9.01
N GLU A 303 -0.08 4.44 -9.49
CA GLU A 303 -1.03 5.34 -8.83
C GLU A 303 -2.45 4.76 -8.83
N ILE A 304 -2.87 4.12 -9.93
CA ILE A 304 -4.16 3.41 -9.99
C ILE A 304 -4.16 2.25 -9.00
N ALA A 305 -3.14 1.40 -9.03
CA ALA A 305 -3.06 0.25 -8.13
C ALA A 305 -3.03 0.70 -6.65
N ASP A 306 -2.29 1.75 -6.32
CA ASP A 306 -2.22 2.33 -4.99
C ASP A 306 -3.60 2.77 -4.47
N LYS A 307 -4.37 3.43 -5.32
CA LYS A 307 -5.74 3.85 -4.99
C LYS A 307 -6.65 2.65 -4.75
N ILE A 308 -6.54 1.61 -5.58
CA ILE A 308 -7.31 0.38 -5.44
C ILE A 308 -6.95 -0.37 -4.16
N ALA A 309 -5.66 -0.47 -3.85
CA ALA A 309 -5.13 -1.01 -2.61
C ALA A 309 -5.80 -0.37 -1.39
N VAL A 310 -5.77 0.97 -1.33
CA VAL A 310 -6.35 1.73 -0.21
C VAL A 310 -7.86 1.53 -0.10
N GLU A 311 -8.57 1.47 -1.22
CA GLU A 311 -10.03 1.24 -1.24
C GLU A 311 -10.41 -0.17 -0.77
N LYS A 312 -9.57 -1.17 -0.99
CA LYS A 312 -9.80 -2.56 -0.54
C LYS A 312 -9.54 -2.78 0.94
N ILE A 313 -8.63 -1.99 1.52
CA ILE A 313 -8.25 -2.13 2.91
C ILE A 313 -9.40 -1.60 3.77
N ASN A 314 -10.18 -2.51 4.32
CA ASN A 314 -11.15 -2.23 5.37
C ASN A 314 -10.54 -2.60 6.72
N TYR A 315 -10.87 -1.83 7.75
CA TYR A 315 -10.49 -2.08 9.14
C TYR A 315 -11.69 -1.83 10.02
#